data_AF-A0A1H4LFD0-F1
#
_entry.id   AF-A0A1H4LFD0-F1
#
_cell.length_a   1.000
_cell.length_b   1.000
_cell.length_c   1.000
_cell.angle_alpha   90.00
_cell.angle_beta   90.00
_cell.angle_gamma   90.00
#
_symmetry.space_group_name_H-M   'P 1'
#
loop_
_entity.id
_entity.type
_entity.pdbx_description
1 polymer ?
#
loop_
_entity_poly.entity_id
_entity_poly.type
_entity_poly.pdbx_seq_one_letter_code
_entity_poly.pdbx_strand_id
1 'polypeptide(L)'
;MARQHVQEHIDLIAKQEQDFFENRTATERAGDAIAAFAGSLRFVALHLAGFAAWFLLNSLPALRHWRFDPYPYPMLDTLVAIEAILLASFILMRQSRTSRRSDERDHLILQVLLLTEKEVTAVLQVSRKIAAHHGMEHVTRDRDLAALARETPIDEVAENIKESLPQEQ
;
A
#
# COMPACT_ATOMS: atom_id res chain seq x y z
N MET A 1 11.43 8.04 -32.41
CA MET A 1 11.75 8.70 -31.13
C MET A 1 10.78 8.32 -30.01
N ALA A 2 9.45 8.46 -30.14
CA ALA A 2 8.50 8.09 -29.08
C ALA A 2 8.55 6.62 -28.61
N ARG A 3 8.83 5.66 -29.51
CA ARG A 3 8.96 4.23 -29.14
C ARG A 3 10.22 3.90 -28.32
N GLN A 4 11.30 4.69 -28.45
CA GLN A 4 12.53 4.49 -27.67
C GLN A 4 12.31 4.86 -26.20
N HIS A 5 11.64 5.97 -25.93
CA HIS A 5 11.39 6.46 -24.58
C HIS A 5 10.47 5.53 -23.77
N VAL A 6 9.52 4.87 -24.44
CA VAL A 6 8.63 3.87 -23.81
C VAL A 6 9.38 2.58 -23.50
N GLN A 7 10.27 2.13 -24.39
CA GLN A 7 11.09 0.93 -24.13
C GLN A 7 12.10 1.17 -22.99
N GLU A 8 12.69 2.36 -22.93
CA GLU A 8 13.64 2.73 -21.87
C GLU A 8 12.97 2.78 -20.49
N HIS A 9 11.72 3.28 -20.40
CA HIS A 9 10.93 3.22 -19.17
C HIS A 9 10.51 1.80 -18.80
N ILE A 10 10.15 0.95 -19.78
CA ILE A 10 9.80 -0.45 -19.53
C ILE A 10 11.01 -1.23 -19.00
N ASP A 11 12.20 -1.01 -19.57
CA ASP A 11 13.43 -1.65 -19.13
C ASP A 11 13.88 -1.14 -17.75
N LEU A 12 13.66 0.14 -17.43
CA LEU A 12 13.90 0.68 -16.08
C LEU A 12 12.97 0.05 -15.04
N ILE A 13 11.68 -0.08 -15.34
CA ILE A 13 10.71 -0.73 -14.45
C ILE A 13 11.05 -2.22 -14.28
N ALA A 14 11.39 -2.92 -15.36
CA ALA A 14 11.76 -4.33 -15.33
C ALA A 14 13.06 -4.57 -14.54
N LYS A 15 14.05 -3.68 -14.68
CA LYS A 15 15.31 -3.74 -13.93
C LYS A 15 15.10 -3.45 -12.44
N GLN A 16 14.24 -2.50 -12.12
CA GLN A 16 13.88 -2.16 -10.74
C GLN A 16 13.11 -3.30 -10.06
N GLU A 17 12.25 -4.01 -10.81
CA GLU A 17 11.60 -5.25 -10.36
C GLU A 17 12.63 -6.38 -10.16
N GLN A 18 13.59 -6.55 -11.08
CA GLN A 18 14.67 -7.54 -10.99
C GLN A 18 15.61 -7.30 -9.80
N ASP A 19 16.06 -6.07 -9.55
CA ASP A 19 16.88 -5.73 -8.38
C ASP A 19 16.12 -5.97 -7.06
N PHE A 20 14.79 -5.87 -7.08
CA PHE A 20 13.90 -6.21 -5.96
C PHE A 20 13.77 -7.73 -5.74
N PHE A 21 13.96 -8.54 -6.78
CA PHE A 21 13.98 -10.00 -6.69
C PHE A 21 15.35 -10.55 -6.30
N GLU A 22 16.44 -9.95 -6.78
CA GLU A 22 17.81 -10.42 -6.54
C GLU A 22 18.31 -10.15 -5.11
N ASN A 23 17.78 -9.13 -4.41
CA ASN A 23 18.18 -8.79 -3.05
C ASN A 23 17.31 -9.37 -1.92
N ARG A 24 16.37 -10.27 -2.21
CA ARG A 24 15.56 -10.89 -1.13
C ARG A 24 16.39 -11.89 -0.34
N THR A 25 16.89 -11.46 0.80
CA THR A 25 17.42 -12.34 1.85
C THR A 25 16.44 -13.50 2.10
N ALA A 26 16.93 -14.73 2.28
CA ALA A 26 16.08 -15.91 2.47
C ALA A 26 15.04 -15.74 3.61
N THR A 27 15.38 -14.92 4.60
CA THR A 27 14.52 -14.47 5.70
C THR A 27 13.32 -13.63 5.25
N GLU A 28 13.48 -12.75 4.25
CA GLU A 28 12.38 -11.96 3.69
C GLU A 28 11.39 -12.84 2.90
N ARG A 29 11.89 -13.83 2.17
CA ARG A 29 11.04 -14.82 1.48
C ARG A 29 10.27 -15.68 2.48
N ALA A 30 10.90 -16.09 3.58
CA ALA A 30 10.24 -16.82 4.64
C ALA A 30 9.14 -15.97 5.32
N GLY A 31 9.44 -14.71 5.66
CA GLY A 31 8.44 -13.79 6.22
C GLY A 31 7.27 -13.50 5.27
N ASP A 32 7.56 -13.37 3.97
CA ASP A 32 6.56 -13.22 2.90
C ASP A 32 5.78 -14.50 2.56
N ALA A 33 6.22 -15.67 3.04
CA ALA A 33 5.39 -16.87 3.02
C ALA A 33 4.54 -16.97 4.31
N ILE A 34 5.17 -16.76 5.47
CA ILE A 34 4.54 -16.94 6.79
C ILE A 34 3.34 -16.01 6.96
N ALA A 35 3.46 -14.71 6.73
CA ALA A 35 2.31 -13.82 6.92
C ALA A 35 1.23 -13.88 5.80
N ALA A 36 1.48 -14.57 4.68
CA ALA A 36 0.50 -14.85 3.63
C ALA A 36 -0.30 -16.08 4.06
N PHE A 37 0.40 -17.05 4.67
CA PHE A 37 -0.19 -18.18 5.35
C PHE A 37 -1.02 -17.72 6.57
N ALA A 38 -0.50 -16.83 7.42
CA ALA A 38 -1.22 -16.28 8.58
C ALA A 38 -2.49 -15.52 8.20
N GLY A 39 -2.49 -14.80 7.06
CA GLY A 39 -3.67 -14.14 6.52
C GLY A 39 -4.67 -15.06 5.82
N SER A 40 -4.40 -16.37 5.72
CA SER A 40 -5.25 -17.32 5.01
C SER A 40 -6.29 -17.95 5.93
N LEU A 41 -7.49 -18.17 5.42
CA LEU A 41 -8.55 -18.90 6.12
C LEU A 41 -8.14 -20.36 6.44
N ARG A 42 -7.18 -20.92 5.69
CA ARG A 42 -6.62 -22.26 5.93
C ARG A 42 -5.83 -22.34 7.25
N PHE A 43 -5.15 -21.27 7.62
CA PHE A 43 -4.40 -21.18 8.88
C PHE A 43 -5.33 -21.25 10.10
N VAL A 44 -6.44 -20.51 10.02
CA VAL A 44 -7.50 -20.52 11.06
C VAL A 44 -8.13 -21.90 11.19
N ALA A 45 -8.44 -22.55 10.07
CA ALA A 45 -9.00 -23.91 10.09
C ALA A 45 -8.03 -24.94 10.70
N LEU A 46 -6.73 -24.84 10.40
CA LEU A 46 -5.70 -25.70 10.97
C LEU A 46 -5.58 -25.51 12.49
N HIS A 47 -5.60 -24.26 12.97
CA HIS A 47 -5.58 -23.94 14.41
C HIS A 47 -6.79 -24.51 15.13
N LEU A 48 -7.98 -24.31 14.56
CA LEU A 48 -9.21 -24.81 15.15
C LEU A 48 -9.20 -26.35 15.24
N ALA A 49 -8.71 -27.02 14.20
CA ALA A 49 -8.54 -28.47 14.20
C ALA A 49 -7.49 -28.94 15.22
N GLY A 50 -6.35 -28.23 15.33
CA GLY A 50 -5.30 -28.51 16.31
C GLY A 50 -5.78 -28.35 17.75
N PHE A 51 -6.50 -27.27 18.05
CA PHE A 51 -7.12 -27.06 19.36
C PHE A 51 -8.16 -28.13 19.66
N ALA A 52 -9.07 -28.43 18.71
CA ALA A 52 -10.06 -29.48 18.88
C ALA A 52 -9.40 -30.84 19.17
N ALA A 53 -8.34 -31.19 18.44
CA ALA A 53 -7.55 -32.40 18.67
C ALA A 53 -6.90 -32.40 20.07
N TRP A 54 -6.36 -31.27 20.53
CA TRP A 54 -5.77 -31.13 21.87
C TRP A 54 -6.80 -31.32 22.98
N PHE A 55 -7.98 -30.68 22.84
CA PHE A 55 -9.09 -30.84 23.77
C PHE A 55 -9.56 -32.29 23.82
N LEU A 56 -9.73 -32.94 22.66
CA LEU A 56 -10.10 -34.35 22.57
C LEU A 56 -9.07 -35.23 23.29
N LEU A 57 -7.78 -35.07 22.98
CA LEU A 57 -6.71 -35.89 23.56
C LEU A 57 -6.67 -35.79 25.10
N ASN A 58 -6.88 -34.60 25.67
CA ASN A 58 -6.78 -34.38 27.12
C ASN A 58 -8.10 -34.57 27.89
N SER A 59 -9.26 -34.51 27.20
CA SER A 59 -10.59 -34.65 27.80
C SER A 59 -11.19 -36.05 27.68
N LEU A 60 -10.76 -36.85 26.71
CA LEU A 60 -11.31 -38.19 26.49
C LEU A 60 -10.94 -39.15 27.65
N PRO A 61 -11.93 -39.76 28.34
CA PRO A 61 -11.67 -40.65 29.47
C PRO A 61 -10.92 -41.93 29.05
N ALA A 62 -10.98 -42.32 27.78
CA ALA A 62 -10.21 -43.43 27.21
C ALA A 62 -8.69 -43.19 27.22
N LEU A 63 -8.25 -41.93 27.27
CA LEU A 63 -6.83 -41.52 27.27
C LEU A 63 -6.40 -40.95 28.63
N ARG A 64 -7.16 -41.23 29.69
CA ARG A 64 -6.97 -40.67 31.04
C ARG A 64 -5.56 -40.88 31.63
N HIS A 65 -4.82 -41.86 31.13
CA HIS A 65 -3.49 -42.24 31.60
C HIS A 65 -2.40 -41.32 30.98
N TRP A 66 -2.74 -40.64 29.89
CA TRP A 66 -1.87 -39.78 29.09
C TRP A 66 -2.32 -38.30 29.13
N ARG A 67 -2.96 -37.87 30.22
CA ARG A 67 -3.35 -36.46 30.43
C ARG A 67 -2.09 -35.62 30.65
N PHE A 68 -1.54 -35.14 29.56
CA PHE A 68 -0.30 -34.36 29.54
C PHE A 68 -0.54 -32.89 29.94
N ASP A 69 -1.72 -32.35 29.62
CA ASP A 69 -2.09 -30.96 29.91
C ASP A 69 -3.47 -30.91 30.61
N PRO A 70 -3.53 -30.94 31.95
CA PRO A 70 -4.79 -30.87 32.69
C PRO A 70 -5.48 -29.53 32.51
N TYR A 71 -6.81 -29.53 32.46
CA TYR A 71 -7.61 -28.30 32.52
C TYR A 71 -7.15 -27.45 33.72
N PRO A 72 -6.74 -26.17 33.52
CA PRO A 72 -7.10 -25.25 32.43
C PRO A 72 -6.17 -25.16 31.19
N TYR A 73 -5.36 -26.18 30.89
CA TYR A 73 -4.46 -26.27 29.72
C TYR A 73 -3.30 -25.24 29.66
N PRO A 74 -2.48 -25.10 30.73
CA PRO A 74 -1.40 -24.12 30.77
C PRO A 74 -0.33 -24.29 29.67
N MET A 75 -0.07 -25.51 29.18
CA MET A 75 0.91 -25.71 28.11
C MET A 75 0.40 -25.17 26.77
N LEU A 76 -0.87 -25.46 26.43
CA LEU A 76 -1.49 -24.91 25.23
C LEU A 76 -1.54 -23.39 25.28
N ASP A 77 -1.95 -22.82 26.42
CA ASP A 77 -2.06 -21.37 26.59
C ASP A 77 -0.71 -20.66 26.36
N THR A 78 0.37 -21.20 26.94
CA THR A 78 1.72 -20.65 26.75
C THR A 78 2.19 -20.73 25.30
N LEU A 79 1.94 -21.87 24.63
CA LEU A 79 2.35 -22.07 23.23
C LEU A 79 1.60 -21.10 22.30
N VAL A 80 0.28 -20.96 22.49
CA VAL A 80 -0.56 -20.06 21.71
C VAL A 80 -0.18 -18.60 21.95
N ALA A 81 0.16 -18.21 23.18
CA ALA A 81 0.61 -16.85 23.49
C ALA A 81 1.90 -16.49 22.74
N ILE A 82 2.88 -17.40 22.70
CA ILE A 82 4.14 -17.18 21.95
C ILE A 82 3.85 -17.10 20.45
N GLU A 83 3.03 -18.02 19.93
CA GLU A 83 2.63 -18.03 18.51
C GLU A 83 1.92 -16.72 18.13
N ALA A 84 1.02 -16.22 18.98
CA ALA A 84 0.31 -14.96 18.75
C ALA A 84 1.25 -13.75 18.66
N ILE A 85 2.26 -13.66 19.54
CA ILE A 85 3.26 -12.57 19.51
C ILE A 85 4.09 -12.62 18.21
N LEU A 86 4.51 -13.83 17.78
CA LEU A 86 5.25 -14.01 16.54
C LEU A 86 4.40 -13.63 15.32
N LEU A 87 3.14 -14.06 15.28
CA LEU A 87 2.20 -13.71 14.20
C LEU A 87 1.94 -12.21 14.15
N ALA A 88 1.69 -11.57 15.29
CA ALA A 88 1.50 -10.12 15.38
C ALA A 88 2.73 -9.38 14.83
N SER A 89 3.93 -9.83 15.20
CA SER A 89 5.19 -9.25 14.69
C SER A 89 5.34 -9.40 13.18
N PHE A 90 5.02 -10.58 12.63
CA PHE A 90 5.03 -10.80 11.18
C PHE A 90 3.96 -9.96 10.45
N ILE A 91 2.77 -9.82 11.03
CA ILE A 91 1.71 -8.96 10.49
C ILE A 91 2.17 -7.50 10.46
N LEU A 92 2.74 -6.98 11.55
CA LEU A 92 3.27 -5.62 11.61
C LEU A 92 4.39 -5.40 10.59
N MET A 93 5.27 -6.38 10.39
CA MET A 93 6.32 -6.32 9.36
C MET A 93 5.73 -6.26 7.95
N ARG A 94 4.62 -6.96 7.68
CA ARG A 94 3.92 -6.85 6.39
C ARG A 94 3.22 -5.53 6.20
N GLN A 95 2.58 -5.04 7.26
CA GLN A 95 1.89 -3.76 7.24
C GLN A 95 2.89 -2.63 6.99
N SER A 96 4.03 -2.62 7.68
CA SER A 96 5.06 -1.59 7.47
C SER A 96 5.63 -1.63 6.04
N ARG A 97 5.90 -2.84 5.50
CA ARG A 97 6.35 -2.99 4.10
C ARG A 97 5.30 -2.52 3.09
N THR A 98 4.03 -2.84 3.33
CA THR A 98 2.92 -2.44 2.44
C THR A 98 2.67 -0.94 2.53
N SER A 99 2.77 -0.34 3.73
CA SER A 99 2.64 1.10 3.96
C SER A 99 3.72 1.85 3.20
N ARG A 100 5.00 1.47 3.34
CA ARG A 100 6.11 2.11 2.62
C ARG A 100 5.90 2.10 1.11
N ARG A 101 5.41 0.98 0.56
CA ARG A 101 5.08 0.88 -0.87
C ARG A 101 3.89 1.75 -1.27
N SER A 102 2.90 1.90 -0.39
CA SER A 102 1.79 2.82 -0.62
C SER A 102 2.32 4.25 -0.68
N ASP A 103 3.15 4.65 0.28
CA ASP A 103 3.72 6.01 0.36
C ASP A 103 4.55 6.34 -0.90
N GLU A 104 5.39 5.41 -1.36
CA GLU A 104 6.16 5.55 -2.60
C GLU A 104 5.24 5.71 -3.83
N ARG A 105 4.19 4.88 -3.93
CA ARG A 105 3.22 4.96 -5.02
C ARG A 105 2.45 6.29 -4.98
N ASP A 106 2.06 6.74 -3.80
CA ASP A 106 1.30 7.97 -3.62
C ASP A 106 2.15 9.19 -4.00
N HIS A 107 3.45 9.17 -3.71
CA HIS A 107 4.40 10.18 -4.19
C HIS A 107 4.53 10.20 -5.72
N LEU A 108 4.63 9.04 -6.36
CA LEU A 108 4.67 8.94 -7.84
C LEU A 108 3.36 9.44 -8.48
N ILE A 109 2.21 9.08 -7.91
CA ILE A 109 0.90 9.55 -8.37
C ILE A 109 0.83 11.08 -8.29
N LEU A 110 1.31 11.67 -7.19
CA LEU A 110 1.36 13.12 -7.04
C LEU A 110 2.21 13.77 -8.15
N GLN A 111 3.40 13.24 -8.44
CA GLN A 111 4.24 13.77 -9.51
C GLN A 111 3.57 13.72 -10.88
N VAL A 112 2.91 12.61 -11.21
CA VAL A 112 2.17 12.45 -12.48
C VAL A 112 1.01 13.43 -12.55
N LEU A 113 0.29 13.62 -11.44
CA LEU A 113 -0.82 14.58 -11.38
C LEU A 113 -0.33 16.01 -11.63
N LEU A 114 0.78 16.40 -11.00
CA LEU A 114 1.38 17.72 -11.17
C LEU A 114 1.90 17.95 -12.60
N LEU A 115 2.48 16.92 -13.22
CA LEU A 115 2.87 17.00 -14.63
C LEU A 115 1.64 17.17 -15.54
N THR A 116 0.61 16.36 -15.29
CA THR A 116 -0.66 16.42 -16.04
C THR A 116 -1.31 17.80 -15.91
N GLU A 117 -1.32 18.38 -14.71
CA GLU A 117 -1.83 19.73 -14.48
C GLU A 117 -1.07 20.79 -15.30
N LYS A 118 0.27 20.71 -15.34
CA LYS A 118 1.09 21.60 -16.16
C LYS A 118 0.80 21.44 -17.66
N GLU A 119 0.70 20.21 -18.15
CA GLU A 119 0.37 19.92 -19.55
C GLU A 119 -1.03 20.44 -19.92
N VAL A 120 -2.04 20.21 -19.07
CA VAL A 120 -3.40 20.74 -19.26
C VAL A 120 -3.41 22.26 -19.27
N THR A 121 -2.68 22.90 -18.35
CA THR A 121 -2.54 24.36 -18.29
C THR A 121 -1.92 24.89 -19.59
N ALA A 122 -0.86 24.26 -20.08
CA ALA A 122 -0.23 24.64 -21.35
C ALA A 122 -1.18 24.48 -22.54
N VAL A 123 -1.94 23.39 -22.61
CA VAL A 123 -2.95 23.17 -23.65
C VAL A 123 -4.05 24.23 -23.57
N LEU A 124 -4.50 24.60 -22.37
CA LEU A 124 -5.51 25.64 -22.17
C LEU A 124 -4.98 27.01 -22.60
N GLN A 125 -3.73 27.34 -22.30
CA GLN A 125 -3.08 28.58 -22.75
C GLN A 125 -2.98 28.65 -24.27
N VAL A 126 -2.57 27.56 -24.94
CA VAL A 126 -2.53 27.49 -26.41
C VAL A 126 -3.93 27.65 -26.99
N SER A 127 -4.93 26.94 -26.44
CA SER A 127 -6.32 27.02 -26.88
C SER A 127 -6.88 28.45 -26.76
N ARG A 128 -6.56 29.15 -25.66
CA ARG A 128 -6.96 30.56 -25.47
C ARG A 128 -6.28 31.50 -26.47
N LYS A 129 -4.99 31.29 -26.77
CA LYS A 129 -4.30 32.06 -27.81
C LYS A 129 -4.93 31.88 -29.20
N ILE A 130 -5.31 30.66 -29.55
CA ILE A 130 -6.02 30.36 -30.79
C ILE A 130 -7.41 31.02 -30.80
N ALA A 131 -8.16 30.93 -29.69
CA ALA A 131 -9.47 31.56 -29.55
C ALA A 131 -9.41 33.08 -29.74
N ALA A 132 -8.39 33.73 -29.17
CA ALA A 132 -8.16 35.16 -29.34
C ALA A 132 -7.88 35.52 -30.81
N HIS A 133 -7.05 34.73 -31.51
CA HIS A 133 -6.74 34.95 -32.93
C HIS A 133 -7.98 34.83 -33.84
N HIS A 134 -8.93 33.95 -33.49
CA HIS A 134 -10.19 33.76 -34.22
C HIS A 134 -11.33 34.72 -33.80
N GLY A 135 -11.04 35.74 -32.98
CA GLY A 135 -12.04 36.73 -32.56
C GLY A 135 -13.08 36.19 -31.57
N MET A 136 -12.80 35.07 -30.90
CA MET A 136 -13.69 34.50 -29.87
C MET A 136 -13.48 35.23 -28.53
N GLU A 137 -13.98 36.47 -28.46
CA GLU A 137 -13.82 37.33 -27.29
C GLU A 137 -14.47 36.76 -26.02
N HIS A 138 -15.54 35.94 -26.15
CA HIS A 138 -16.22 35.32 -25.03
C HIS A 138 -15.34 34.31 -24.28
N VAL A 139 -14.60 33.44 -24.99
CA VAL A 139 -13.61 32.51 -24.40
C VAL A 139 -12.41 33.25 -23.81
N THR A 140 -12.04 34.39 -24.41
CA THR A 140 -10.88 35.17 -23.99
C THR A 140 -11.17 35.96 -22.70
N ARG A 141 -12.39 36.49 -22.57
CA ARG A 141 -12.88 37.29 -21.42
C ARG A 141 -13.43 36.45 -20.26
N ASP A 142 -13.65 35.16 -20.46
CA ASP A 142 -14.09 34.25 -19.41
C ASP A 142 -13.06 34.23 -18.27
N ARG A 143 -13.51 34.62 -17.07
CA ARG A 143 -12.66 34.72 -15.87
C ARG A 143 -12.29 33.34 -15.32
N ASP A 144 -13.17 32.36 -15.44
CA ASP A 144 -12.96 31.01 -14.91
C ASP A 144 -11.93 30.28 -15.76
N LEU A 145 -12.04 30.38 -17.10
CA LEU A 145 -11.02 29.85 -18.02
C LEU A 145 -9.68 30.59 -17.89
N ALA A 146 -9.69 31.88 -17.59
CA ALA A 146 -8.48 32.64 -17.33
C ALA A 146 -7.81 32.25 -16.01
N ALA A 147 -8.58 31.85 -14.99
CA ALA A 147 -8.05 31.35 -13.73
C ALA A 147 -7.42 29.96 -13.91
N LEU A 148 -8.10 29.04 -14.60
CA LEU A 148 -7.60 27.68 -14.88
C LEU A 148 -6.34 27.65 -15.77
N ALA A 149 -6.13 28.68 -16.60
CA ALA A 149 -4.96 28.77 -17.49
C ALA A 149 -3.71 29.35 -16.83
N ARG A 150 -3.82 29.78 -15.56
CA ARG A 150 -2.66 30.23 -14.77
C ARG A 150 -1.95 29.00 -14.22
N GLU A 151 -0.63 29.06 -14.17
CA GLU A 151 0.13 28.07 -13.41
C GLU A 151 -0.30 28.16 -11.95
N THR A 152 -0.78 27.06 -11.42
CA THR A 152 -1.03 26.91 -9.99
C THR A 152 0.32 26.72 -9.29
N PRO A 153 0.79 27.64 -8.45
CA PRO A 153 1.99 27.41 -7.66
C PRO A 153 1.70 26.31 -6.62
N ILE A 154 2.37 25.17 -6.81
CA ILE A 154 2.19 23.97 -6.00
C ILE A 154 2.47 24.25 -4.53
N ASP A 155 3.47 25.10 -4.25
CA ASP A 155 3.84 25.49 -2.89
C ASP A 155 2.71 26.25 -2.18
N GLU A 156 1.98 27.12 -2.90
CA GLU A 156 0.85 27.88 -2.37
C GLU A 156 -0.35 26.96 -2.08
N VAL A 157 -0.59 25.96 -2.93
CA VAL A 157 -1.64 24.95 -2.68
C VAL A 157 -1.28 24.08 -1.48
N ALA A 158 -0.03 23.64 -1.37
CA ALA A 158 0.44 22.84 -0.24
C ALA A 158 0.35 23.61 1.09
N GLU A 159 0.72 24.90 1.07
CA GLU A 159 0.60 25.80 2.22
C GLU A 159 -0.86 26.03 2.62
N ASN A 160 -1.73 26.35 1.66
CA ASN A 160 -3.16 26.53 1.88
C ASN A 160 -3.84 25.26 2.45
N ILE A 161 -3.49 24.08 1.93
CA ILE A 161 -3.99 22.80 2.45
C ILE A 161 -3.52 22.60 3.89
N LYS A 162 -2.24 22.87 4.19
CA LYS A 162 -1.68 22.72 5.53
C LYS A 162 -2.31 23.67 6.54
N GLU A 163 -2.63 24.89 6.14
CA GLU A 163 -3.33 25.86 7.00
C GLU A 163 -4.82 25.51 7.19
N SER A 164 -5.45 24.89 6.18
CA SER A 164 -6.87 24.53 6.21
C SER A 164 -7.16 23.19 6.89
N LEU A 165 -6.14 22.32 7.05
CA LEU A 165 -6.28 21.07 7.78
C LEU A 165 -6.34 21.35 9.29
N PRO A 166 -7.34 20.81 10.02
CA PRO A 166 -7.35 20.93 11.48
C PRO A 166 -6.07 20.30 12.03
N GLN A 167 -5.31 21.05 12.82
CA GLN A 167 -4.17 20.50 13.54
C GLN A 167 -4.68 19.39 14.45
N GLU A 168 -4.33 18.14 14.14
CA GLU A 168 -4.67 17.01 15.01
C GLU A 168 -4.09 17.26 16.41
N GLN A 169 -4.97 17.34 17.40
CA GLN A 169 -4.65 17.39 18.82
C GLN A 169 -4.49 15.98 19.39
#